data_AF-A0AA39IZR5-F1
#
_entry.id   AF-A0AA39IZR5-F1
#
_cell.length_a   1.000
_cell.length_b   1.000
_cell.length_c   1.000
_cell.angle_alpha   90.00
_cell.angle_beta   90.00
_cell.angle_gamma   90.00
#
_symmetry.space_group_name_H-M   'P 1'
#
loop_
_entity.id
_entity.type
_entity.pdbx_description
1 polymer ?
#
loop_
_entity_poly.entity_id
_entity_poly.type
_entity_poly.pdbx_seq_one_letter_code
_entity_poly.pdbx_strand_id
1 'polypeptide(L)'
;MQHACYASFGYLVTSFFAISSQCGTPEELKELIDALHCTGPTVLLDIVHSHACKNDLDGINEFDRTDHFHFHEGGNLKGRHVLLDSHLFNYGMSRFLLSDL
;
A
#
# COMPACT_ATOMS: atom_id res chain seq x y z
N MET A 1 -2.49 -1.46 -5.64
CA MET A 1 -2.56 -0.56 -4.47
C MET A 1 -2.33 0.88 -4.92
N GLN A 2 -3.02 1.85 -4.32
CA GLN A 2 -2.91 3.27 -4.66
C GLN A 2 -1.58 3.86 -4.18
N HIS A 3 -0.96 4.67 -5.03
CA HIS A 3 0.30 5.36 -4.77
C HIS A 3 0.26 6.75 -5.38
N ALA A 4 0.67 7.77 -4.61
CA ALA A 4 0.69 9.15 -5.08
C ALA A 4 1.86 9.43 -6.05
N CYS A 5 3.04 8.85 -5.77
CA CYS A 5 4.22 9.02 -6.60
C CYS A 5 4.24 7.98 -7.73
N TYR A 6 3.86 8.36 -8.95
CA TYR A 6 3.89 7.47 -10.12
C TYR A 6 5.31 6.93 -10.40
N ALA A 7 6.34 7.75 -10.17
CA ALA A 7 7.74 7.35 -10.33
C ALA A 7 8.20 6.28 -9.32
N SER A 8 7.42 5.99 -8.27
CA SER A 8 7.70 4.88 -7.36
C SER A 8 7.43 3.51 -7.97
N PHE A 9 6.84 3.45 -9.16
CA PHE A 9 6.44 2.21 -9.82
C PHE A 9 5.51 1.34 -8.95
N GLY A 10 4.68 1.98 -8.12
CA GLY A 10 3.74 1.33 -7.23
C GLY A 10 4.30 0.95 -5.85
N TYR A 11 5.60 1.11 -5.60
CA TYR A 11 6.22 0.67 -4.35
C TYR A 11 5.99 1.60 -3.15
N LEU A 12 5.71 2.89 -3.38
CA LEU A 12 5.37 3.83 -2.29
C LEU A 12 3.85 3.92 -2.14
N VAL A 13 3.26 2.87 -1.57
CA VAL A 13 1.80 2.76 -1.35
C VAL A 13 1.32 3.76 -0.31
N THR A 14 0.25 4.48 -0.64
CA THR A 14 -0.40 5.45 0.25
C THR A 14 -1.77 4.98 0.73
N SER A 15 -2.52 4.23 -0.09
CA SER A 15 -3.82 3.66 0.30
C SER A 15 -3.93 2.20 -0.13
N PHE A 16 -3.99 1.30 0.87
CA PHE A 16 -3.82 -0.15 0.69
C PHE A 16 -5.04 -0.79 0.00
N PHE A 17 -6.23 -0.48 0.48
CA PHE A 17 -7.51 -0.99 -0.06
C PHE A 17 -7.98 -0.30 -1.36
N ALA A 18 -7.26 0.73 -1.81
CA ALA A 18 -7.64 1.47 -3.01
C ALA A 18 -6.85 0.96 -4.23
N ILE A 19 -7.54 0.86 -5.36
CA ILE A 19 -6.92 0.63 -6.68
C ILE A 19 -6.31 1.93 -7.20
N SER A 20 -5.30 1.84 -8.08
CA SER A 20 -4.67 3.03 -8.64
C SER A 20 -5.64 3.82 -9.52
N SER A 21 -6.08 4.99 -9.06
CA SER A 21 -7.03 5.84 -9.80
C SER A 21 -6.45 6.40 -11.12
N GLN A 22 -5.14 6.29 -11.31
CA GLN A 22 -4.45 6.72 -12.53
C GLN A 22 -4.78 5.83 -13.75
N CYS A 23 -5.30 4.62 -13.52
CA CYS A 23 -5.60 3.64 -14.57
C CYS A 23 -7.10 3.38 -14.75
N GLY A 24 -7.97 4.11 -14.05
CA GLY A 24 -9.41 3.94 -14.10
C GLY A 24 -10.04 3.68 -12.74
N THR A 25 -11.24 3.12 -12.78
CA THR A 25 -12.11 2.83 -11.64
C THR A 25 -11.93 1.39 -11.13
N PRO A 26 -12.37 1.08 -9.90
CA PRO A 26 -12.40 -0.31 -9.42
C PRO A 26 -13.21 -1.24 -10.33
N GLU A 27 -14.28 -0.74 -10.95
CA GLU A 27 -15.13 -1.49 -11.87
C GLU A 27 -14.36 -1.86 -13.15
N GLU A 28 -13.63 -0.92 -13.75
CA GLU A 28 -12.81 -1.18 -14.93
C GLU A 28 -11.67 -2.17 -14.64
N LEU A 29 -11.10 -2.16 -13.43
CA LEU A 29 -10.13 -3.19 -13.03
C LEU A 29 -10.76 -4.59 -12.94
N LYS A 30 -11.97 -4.70 -12.38
CA LYS A 30 -12.70 -5.99 -12.34
C LYS A 30 -12.96 -6.51 -13.76
N GLU A 31 -13.41 -5.64 -14.67
CA GLU A 31 -13.65 -5.98 -16.07
C GLU A 31 -12.37 -6.44 -16.78
N LEU A 32 -11.23 -5.78 -16.53
CA LEU A 32 -9.93 -6.20 -17.07
C LEU A 32 -9.55 -7.60 -16.59
N ILE A 33 -9.67 -7.87 -15.29
CA ILE A 33 -9.34 -9.17 -14.71
C ILE A 33 -10.26 -10.26 -15.27
N ASP A 34 -11.56 -9.99 -15.38
CA ASP A 34 -12.54 -10.93 -15.95
C ASP A 34 -12.24 -11.21 -17.43
N ALA A 35 -11.90 -10.19 -18.22
CA ALA A 35 -11.52 -10.35 -19.62
C ALA A 35 -10.25 -11.19 -19.78
N LEU A 36 -9.24 -10.99 -18.92
CA LEU A 36 -8.03 -11.81 -18.89
C LEU A 36 -8.37 -13.25 -18.53
N HIS A 37 -9.14 -13.49 -17.46
CA HIS A 37 -9.55 -14.83 -17.07
C HIS A 37 -10.34 -15.57 -18.16
N CYS A 38 -11.18 -14.87 -18.94
CA CYS A 38 -11.88 -15.46 -20.09
C CYS A 38 -10.94 -16.02 -21.17
N THR A 39 -9.70 -15.52 -21.25
CA THR A 39 -8.69 -15.98 -22.20
C THR A 39 -7.73 -17.03 -21.64
N GLY A 40 -7.81 -17.36 -20.33
CA GLY A 40 -7.01 -18.40 -19.67
C GLY A 40 -5.80 -17.95 -18.83
N PRO A 41 -5.22 -16.74 -18.94
CA PRO A 41 -4.19 -16.25 -18.02
C PRO A 41 -4.64 -16.20 -16.56
N THR A 42 -3.70 -16.44 -15.65
CA THR A 42 -3.83 -16.10 -14.24
C THR A 42 -3.32 -14.69 -14.01
N VAL A 43 -4.07 -13.88 -13.25
CA VAL A 43 -3.64 -12.54 -12.84
C VAL A 43 -3.09 -12.60 -11.43
N LEU A 44 -1.88 -12.07 -11.22
CA LEU A 44 -1.26 -11.92 -9.91
C LEU A 44 -1.17 -10.43 -9.58
N LEU A 45 -1.30 -10.10 -8.30
CA LEU A 45 -1.17 -8.75 -7.77
C LEU A 45 0.11 -8.64 -6.94
N ASP A 46 0.89 -7.60 -7.19
CA ASP A 46 2.00 -7.23 -6.32
C ASP A 46 1.44 -6.64 -5.01
N ILE A 47 1.71 -7.34 -3.90
CA ILE A 47 1.30 -6.95 -2.56
C ILE A 47 2.49 -6.31 -1.85
N VAL A 48 2.38 -5.02 -1.53
CA VAL A 48 3.44 -4.24 -0.88
C VAL A 48 3.13 -4.06 0.60
N HIS A 49 3.36 -5.08 1.41
CA HIS A 49 3.21 -5.03 2.88
C HIS A 49 4.56 -4.90 3.61
N SER A 50 5.65 -4.66 2.87
CA SER A 50 6.99 -4.50 3.44
C SER A 50 7.21 -3.11 4.06
N HIS A 51 6.51 -2.10 3.56
CA HIS A 51 6.59 -0.70 4.01
C HIS A 51 5.38 0.10 3.51
N ALA A 52 5.20 1.31 4.01
CA ALA A 52 4.22 2.28 3.51
C ALA A 52 4.89 3.63 3.22
N CYS A 53 4.32 4.41 2.30
CA CYS A 53 4.76 5.77 2.04
C CYS A 53 4.72 6.63 3.31
N LYS A 54 5.64 7.59 3.42
CA LYS A 54 5.73 8.51 4.58
C LYS A 54 4.67 9.61 4.61
N ASN A 55 3.84 9.70 3.59
CA ASN A 55 2.85 10.76 3.46
C ASN A 55 1.75 10.64 4.51
N ASP A 56 1.38 11.78 5.10
CA ASP A 56 0.33 11.95 6.11
C ASP A 56 -1.00 12.43 5.49
N LEU A 57 -0.96 13.35 4.53
CA LEU A 57 -2.16 13.94 3.92
C LEU A 57 -2.92 12.99 2.98
N ASP A 58 -2.21 12.13 2.26
CA ASP A 58 -2.77 11.19 1.28
C ASP A 58 -2.38 9.73 1.56
N GLY A 59 -1.73 9.49 2.70
CA GLY A 59 -1.25 8.19 3.15
C GLY A 59 -1.79 7.80 4.52
N ILE A 60 -1.30 6.67 5.05
CA ILE A 60 -1.68 6.14 6.36
C ILE A 60 -0.69 6.53 7.48
N ASN A 61 0.28 7.39 7.18
CA ASN A 61 1.17 7.92 8.20
C ASN A 61 0.41 8.87 9.13
N GLU A 62 0.75 8.86 10.42
CA GLU A 62 0.13 9.71 11.44
C GLU A 62 -1.40 9.68 11.47
N PHE A 63 -2.00 8.53 11.10
CA PHE A 63 -3.45 8.39 10.91
C PHE A 63 -4.27 8.75 12.17
N ASP A 64 -3.78 8.41 13.37
CA ASP A 64 -4.36 8.78 14.65
C ASP A 64 -3.62 9.93 15.35
N ARG A 65 -2.80 10.67 14.60
CA ARG A 65 -1.85 11.71 15.06
C ARG A 65 -0.67 11.17 15.87
N THR A 66 -0.40 9.87 15.81
CA THR A 66 0.82 9.26 16.34
C THR A 66 1.64 8.62 15.22
N ASP A 67 2.95 8.52 15.40
CA ASP A 67 3.87 7.90 14.44
C ASP A 67 3.80 6.36 14.44
N HIS A 68 2.96 5.75 15.29
CA HIS A 68 3.07 4.33 15.64
C HIS A 68 1.76 3.55 15.66
N PHE A 69 0.70 4.11 15.10
CA PHE A 69 -0.57 3.39 14.96
C PHE A 69 -0.42 2.13 14.09
N HIS A 70 0.14 2.28 12.90
CA HIS A 70 0.44 1.16 11.99
C HIS A 70 1.92 0.76 12.00
N PHE A 71 2.79 1.62 12.50
CA PHE A 71 4.25 1.52 12.37
C PHE A 71 4.93 1.31 13.71
N HIS A 72 6.22 0.98 13.69
CA HIS A 72 6.99 0.96 14.93
C HIS A 72 7.17 2.36 15.52
N GLU A 73 7.09 2.45 16.84
CA GLU A 73 7.23 3.70 17.60
C GLU A 73 8.62 4.32 17.52
N GLY A 74 8.60 5.65 17.41
CA GLY A 74 9.75 6.52 17.41
C GLY A 74 10.43 6.50 16.05
N GLY A 75 10.90 7.68 15.61
CA GLY A 75 11.74 7.85 14.41
C GLY A 75 13.12 7.14 14.47
N ASN A 76 13.25 6.10 15.28
CA ASN A 76 14.39 5.19 15.29
C ASN A 76 14.45 4.35 14.00
N LEU A 77 15.56 3.65 13.80
CA LEU A 77 15.80 2.83 12.60
C LEU A 77 14.83 1.64 12.44
N LYS A 78 13.98 1.35 13.43
CA LYS A 78 13.02 0.24 13.39
C LYS A 78 11.73 0.63 12.67
N GLY A 79 11.30 1.88 12.78
CA GLY A 79 10.07 2.39 12.14
C GLY A 79 10.27 3.02 10.76
N ARG A 80 11.52 3.15 10.29
CA ARG A 80 11.84 3.82 9.02
C ARG A 80 12.81 3.04 8.16
N HIS A 81 12.49 2.90 6.88
CA HIS A 81 13.36 2.31 5.87
C HIS A 81 14.15 3.40 5.15
N VAL A 82 15.37 3.68 5.61
CA VAL A 82 16.18 4.85 5.18
C VAL A 82 16.37 4.94 3.67
N LEU A 83 16.65 3.83 2.98
CA LEU A 83 16.93 3.84 1.53
C LEU A 83 15.70 4.19 0.69
N LEU A 84 14.51 3.83 1.15
CA LEU A 84 13.24 4.03 0.43
C LEU A 84 12.48 5.25 0.96
N ASP A 85 12.99 5.86 2.04
CA ASP A 85 12.38 6.97 2.74
C ASP A 85 10.89 6.71 3.10
N SER A 86 10.64 5.54 3.70
CA SER A 86 9.30 4.99 3.98
C SER A 86 9.17 4.47 5.42
N HIS A 87 7.94 4.16 5.87
CA HIS A 87 7.66 3.63 7.20
C HIS A 87 7.51 2.11 7.22
N LEU A 88 7.98 1.49 8.31
CA LEU A 88 7.97 0.04 8.52
C LEU A 88 6.85 -0.35 9.48
N PHE A 89 6.03 -1.31 9.05
CA PHE A 89 4.88 -1.79 9.80
C PHE A 89 5.27 -2.43 11.13
N ASN A 90 4.45 -2.19 12.15
CA ASN A 90 4.45 -3.02 13.34
C ASN A 90 3.58 -4.26 13.11
N TYR A 91 4.20 -5.35 12.66
CA TYR A 91 3.50 -6.60 12.34
C TYR A 91 2.79 -7.28 13.51
N GLY A 92 2.98 -6.80 14.75
CA GLY A 92 2.14 -7.20 15.89
C GLY A 92 0.66 -6.82 15.73
N MET A 93 0.36 -5.81 14.90
CA MET A 93 -1.00 -5.38 14.55
C MET A 93 -1.42 -5.92 13.18
N SER A 94 -1.67 -7.23 13.11
CA SER A 94 -1.85 -7.95 11.84
C SER A 94 -3.19 -7.75 11.14
N ARG A 95 -4.25 -7.31 11.84
CA ARG A 95 -5.62 -7.24 11.29
C ARG A 95 -5.69 -6.45 9.98
N PHE A 96 -5.04 -5.29 9.93
CA PHE A 96 -5.06 -4.41 8.77
C PHE A 96 -4.49 -5.11 7.52
N LEU A 97 -3.28 -5.65 7.62
CA LEU A 97 -2.60 -6.32 6.51
C LEU A 97 -3.27 -7.63 6.11
N LEU A 98 -3.76 -8.43 7.08
CA LEU A 98 -4.47 -9.69 6.77
C LEU A 98 -5.83 -9.48 6.11
N SER A 99 -6.48 -8.33 6.34
CA SER A 99 -7.77 -8.02 5.72
C SER A 99 -7.62 -7.44 4.31
N ASP A 100 -6.41 -7.06 3.93
CA ASP A 100 -6.05 -6.53 2.60
C ASP A 100 -5.70 -7.65 1.60
N LEU A 101 -5.56 -8.90 2.08
CA LEU A 101 -5.36 -10.11 1.27
C LEU A 101 -6.71 -10.72 0.85
#